data_AF-A0A9N9GFZ9-F1
#
_entry.id   AF-A0A9N9GFZ9-F1
#
_cell.length_a   1.000
_cell.length_b   1.000
_cell.length_c   1.000
_cell.angle_alpha   90.00
_cell.angle_beta   90.00
_cell.angle_gamma   90.00
#
_symmetry.space_group_name_H-M   'P 1'
#
loop_
_entity.id
_entity.type
_entity.pdbx_description
1 polymer ?
#
loop_
_entity_poly.entity_id
_entity_poly.type
_entity_poly.pdbx_seq_one_letter_code
_entity_poly.pdbx_strand_id
1 'polypeptide(L)'
;MQLRELSSRTVQQQNLTGSFSVDRDLVYFGPLSQHLRRFKLYAILISVSGAILIPIVLMHGKEVYGSLAMAFLSSIVPVVVVNALSSPYVNRLYIEIPRHVRFKAKQNPFDPTILTKDGNPIITFETFNWRGKPVETKVPLNELQESTRKLKYVTWERIRSKNSDNSGRGFF
;
A
#
# COMPACT_ATOMS: atom_id res chain seq x y z
N MET A 1 -41.74 -32.53 -9.96
CA MET A 1 -42.08 -31.10 -9.72
C MET A 1 -41.28 -30.44 -8.59
N GLN A 2 -40.32 -31.10 -7.91
CA GLN A 2 -39.58 -30.53 -6.77
C GLN A 2 -38.29 -29.75 -7.14
N LEU A 3 -37.77 -29.92 -8.36
CA LEU A 3 -36.51 -29.26 -8.79
C LEU A 3 -36.66 -27.76 -9.08
N ARG A 4 -37.87 -27.29 -9.42
CA ARG A 4 -38.12 -25.85 -9.67
C ARG A 4 -38.20 -25.02 -8.40
N GLU A 5 -38.62 -25.61 -7.28
CA GLU A 5 -38.70 -24.92 -5.97
C GLU A 5 -37.34 -24.80 -5.27
N LEU A 6 -36.44 -25.76 -5.49
CA LEU A 6 -35.05 -25.64 -5.02
C LEU A 6 -34.32 -24.53 -5.79
N SER A 7 -34.52 -24.44 -7.11
CA SER A 7 -33.93 -23.37 -7.93
C SER A 7 -34.42 -21.98 -7.50
N SER A 8 -35.72 -21.80 -7.27
CA SER A 8 -36.25 -20.50 -6.82
C SER A 8 -35.82 -20.14 -5.40
N ARG A 9 -35.65 -21.12 -4.48
CA ARG A 9 -35.04 -20.88 -3.16
C ARG A 9 -33.57 -20.52 -3.24
N THR A 10 -32.81 -21.12 -4.15
CA THR A 10 -31.39 -20.80 -4.33
C THR A 10 -31.21 -19.40 -4.95
N VAL A 11 -32.09 -19.02 -5.88
CA VAL A 11 -32.12 -17.68 -6.49
C VAL A 11 -32.60 -16.61 -5.49
N GLN A 12 -33.52 -16.95 -4.58
CA GLN A 12 -33.91 -16.02 -3.50
C GLN A 12 -32.87 -15.93 -2.37
N GLN A 13 -32.17 -17.01 -2.02
CA GLN A 13 -31.10 -16.97 -1.01
C GLN A 13 -29.85 -16.19 -1.46
N GLN A 14 -29.54 -16.17 -2.76
CA GLN A 14 -28.47 -15.30 -3.28
C GLN A 14 -28.82 -13.80 -3.21
N ASN A 15 -30.11 -13.44 -3.13
CA ASN A 15 -30.55 -12.06 -2.93
C ASN A 15 -30.71 -11.65 -1.45
N LEU A 16 -30.54 -12.59 -0.50
CA LEU A 16 -30.68 -12.36 0.95
C LEU A 16 -29.33 -12.26 1.69
N THR A 17 -28.22 -12.52 1.02
CA THR A 17 -26.90 -12.07 1.48
C THR A 17 -26.63 -10.74 0.81
N GLY A 18 -27.09 -9.66 1.44
CA GLY A 18 -26.82 -8.28 1.04
C GLY A 18 -25.33 -7.98 1.08
N SER A 19 -24.56 -8.53 0.14
CA SER A 19 -23.28 -8.01 -0.28
C SER A 19 -23.60 -6.69 -0.96
N PHE A 20 -23.72 -5.64 -0.16
CA PHE A 20 -23.62 -4.28 -0.65
C PHE A 20 -22.33 -4.24 -1.44
N SER A 21 -22.45 -4.22 -2.77
CA SER A 21 -21.29 -4.14 -3.61
C SER A 21 -20.71 -2.75 -3.42
N VAL A 22 -19.58 -2.71 -2.72
CA VAL A 22 -18.84 -1.49 -2.39
C VAL A 22 -18.06 -1.09 -3.63
N ASP A 23 -18.29 0.13 -4.12
CA ASP A 23 -17.43 0.71 -5.14
C ASP A 23 -16.28 1.44 -4.46
N ARG A 24 -15.09 1.40 -5.06
CA ARG A 24 -13.92 2.11 -4.55
C ARG A 24 -13.74 3.37 -5.37
N ASP A 25 -13.69 4.51 -4.70
CA ASP A 25 -13.41 5.78 -5.36
C ASP A 25 -11.98 6.23 -5.04
N LEU A 26 -11.28 6.75 -6.06
CA LEU A 26 -9.89 7.21 -5.93
C LEU A 26 -9.89 8.65 -5.41
N VAL A 27 -9.37 8.84 -4.21
CA VAL A 27 -9.39 10.16 -3.52
C VAL A 27 -8.04 10.86 -3.61
N TYR A 28 -6.96 10.10 -3.67
CA TYR A 28 -5.62 10.67 -3.76
C TYR A 28 -4.69 9.83 -4.62
N PHE A 29 -3.83 10.54 -5.34
CA PHE A 29 -2.80 9.97 -6.19
C PHE A 29 -1.45 10.55 -5.80
N GLY A 30 -0.54 9.69 -5.32
CA GLY A 30 0.76 10.10 -4.83
C GLY A 30 1.65 10.65 -5.94
N PRO A 31 2.54 11.63 -5.64
CA PRO A 31 3.38 12.29 -6.65
C PRO A 31 4.33 11.33 -7.36
N LEU A 32 4.75 10.25 -6.69
CA LEU A 32 5.67 9.26 -7.24
C LEU A 32 4.97 8.04 -7.85
N SER A 33 3.64 8.00 -7.84
CA SER A 33 2.91 6.75 -8.04
C SER A 33 3.04 6.12 -9.43
N GLN A 34 3.21 6.96 -10.46
CA GLN A 34 3.41 6.49 -11.84
C GLN A 34 4.82 5.96 -12.09
N HIS A 35 5.81 6.53 -11.39
CA HIS A 35 7.23 6.29 -11.68
C HIS A 35 7.89 5.34 -10.68
N LEU A 36 7.33 5.18 -9.49
CA LEU A 36 7.95 4.42 -8.40
C LEU A 36 8.19 2.95 -8.78
N ARG A 37 7.29 2.32 -9.52
CA ARG A 37 7.50 0.97 -10.05
C ARG A 37 8.72 0.90 -10.98
N ARG A 38 8.89 1.90 -11.86
CA ARG A 38 10.05 1.97 -12.77
C ARG A 38 11.33 2.24 -11.99
N PHE A 39 11.31 3.14 -11.01
CA PHE A 39 12.46 3.41 -10.15
C PHE A 39 12.93 2.18 -9.37
N LYS A 40 12.00 1.41 -8.77
CA LYS A 40 12.35 0.14 -8.09
C LYS A 40 12.94 -0.87 -9.07
N LEU A 41 12.40 -0.96 -10.29
CA LEU A 41 12.93 -1.85 -11.32
C LEU A 41 14.34 -1.43 -11.78
N TYR A 42 14.59 -0.15 -12.01
CA TYR A 42 15.91 0.35 -12.36
C TYR A 42 16.92 0.15 -11.24
N ALA A 43 16.53 0.37 -9.98
CA ALA A 43 17.38 0.10 -8.84
C ALA A 43 17.81 -1.38 -8.81
N ILE A 44 16.87 -2.31 -9.01
CA ILE A 44 17.17 -3.75 -9.08
C ILE A 44 18.12 -4.05 -10.25
N LEU A 45 17.88 -3.48 -11.43
CA LEU A 45 18.75 -3.71 -12.59
C LEU A 45 20.18 -3.22 -12.34
N ILE A 46 20.35 -2.02 -11.78
CA ILE A 46 21.66 -1.47 -11.43
C ILE A 46 22.36 -2.36 -10.39
N SER A 47 21.62 -2.82 -9.38
CA SER A 47 22.16 -3.70 -8.36
C SER A 47 22.60 -5.06 -8.90
N VAL A 48 21.78 -5.67 -9.76
CA VAL A 48 22.11 -6.94 -10.41
C VAL A 48 23.30 -6.76 -11.37
N SER A 49 23.33 -5.68 -12.16
CA SER A 49 24.47 -5.41 -13.04
C SER A 49 25.76 -5.21 -12.27
N GLY A 50 25.70 -4.50 -11.12
CA GLY A 50 26.86 -4.34 -10.25
C GLY A 50 27.33 -5.68 -9.70
N ALA A 51 26.41 -6.49 -9.16
CA ALA A 51 26.73 -7.81 -8.61
C ALA A 51 27.36 -8.78 -9.64
N ILE A 52 27.00 -8.66 -10.92
CA ILE A 52 27.59 -9.45 -12.01
C ILE A 52 28.93 -8.86 -12.49
N LEU A 53 29.03 -7.54 -12.63
CA LEU A 53 30.20 -6.88 -13.19
C LEU A 53 31.41 -6.92 -12.24
N ILE A 54 31.18 -6.78 -10.94
CA ILE A 54 32.23 -6.78 -9.89
C ILE A 54 33.14 -8.03 -9.98
N PRO A 55 32.62 -9.27 -9.97
CA PRO A 55 33.48 -10.45 -10.09
C PRO A 55 34.19 -10.53 -11.44
N ILE A 56 33.55 -10.10 -12.54
CA ILE A 56 34.16 -10.12 -13.89
C ILE A 56 35.38 -9.20 -13.96
N VAL A 57 35.27 -7.99 -13.43
CA VAL A 57 36.36 -7.01 -13.39
C VAL A 57 37.51 -7.54 -12.52
N LEU A 58 37.20 -8.22 -11.43
CA LEU A 58 38.21 -8.76 -10.51
C LEU A 58 38.92 -10.01 -11.04
N MET A 59 38.30 -10.81 -11.90
CA MET A 59 39.01 -11.87 -12.62
C MET A 59 40.11 -11.33 -13.54
N HIS A 60 40.02 -10.06 -13.96
CA HIS A 60 40.97 -9.41 -14.85
C HIS A 60 41.88 -8.40 -14.12
N GLY A 61 41.62 -8.11 -12.85
CA GLY A 61 42.32 -7.09 -12.04
C GLY A 61 43.12 -7.71 -10.89
N LYS A 62 44.32 -7.18 -10.63
CA LYS A 62 45.16 -7.54 -9.46
C LYS A 62 44.69 -6.83 -8.17
N GLU A 63 43.41 -6.93 -7.85
CA GLU A 63 42.79 -6.16 -6.76
C GLU A 63 42.65 -6.97 -5.46
N VAL A 64 42.84 -6.29 -4.34
CA VAL A 64 42.90 -6.84 -2.97
C VAL A 64 41.48 -7.15 -2.45
N TYR A 65 41.26 -8.32 -1.85
CA TYR A 65 39.97 -8.81 -1.33
C TYR A 65 39.14 -7.82 -0.48
N GLY A 66 39.73 -6.76 0.07
CA GLY A 66 39.01 -5.69 0.76
C GLY A 66 38.16 -4.79 -0.16
N SER A 67 38.58 -4.55 -1.41
CA SER A 67 37.80 -3.75 -2.38
C SER A 67 36.58 -4.52 -2.91
N LEU A 68 36.65 -5.86 -2.93
CA LEU A 68 35.56 -6.76 -3.31
C LEU A 68 34.31 -6.59 -2.42
N ALA A 69 34.49 -6.61 -1.09
CA ALA A 69 33.38 -6.50 -0.15
C ALA A 69 32.68 -5.15 -0.27
N MET A 70 33.46 -4.06 -0.37
CA MET A 70 32.93 -2.70 -0.53
C MET A 70 32.22 -2.52 -1.88
N ALA A 71 32.77 -3.10 -2.96
CA ALA A 71 32.14 -3.08 -4.26
C ALA A 71 30.79 -3.81 -4.23
N PHE A 72 30.72 -5.00 -3.63
CA PHE A 72 29.46 -5.75 -3.50
C PHE A 72 28.43 -5.01 -2.63
N LEU A 73 28.86 -4.38 -1.53
CA LEU A 73 27.96 -3.55 -0.73
C LEU A 73 27.43 -2.37 -1.55
N SER A 74 28.28 -1.72 -2.35
CA SER A 74 27.87 -0.59 -3.20
C SER A 74 26.83 -0.97 -4.25
N SER A 75 26.86 -2.20 -4.77
CA SER A 75 25.88 -2.65 -5.76
C SER A 75 24.48 -2.77 -5.15
N ILE A 76 24.35 -3.05 -3.84
CA ILE A 76 23.05 -3.20 -3.18
C ILE A 76 22.43 -1.84 -2.77
N VAL A 77 23.26 -0.80 -2.63
CA VAL A 77 22.84 0.55 -2.18
C VAL A 77 21.65 1.12 -2.95
N PRO A 78 21.59 1.10 -4.30
CA PRO A 78 20.46 1.65 -5.05
C PRO A 78 19.11 1.05 -4.62
N VAL A 79 19.03 -0.27 -4.45
CA VAL A 79 17.79 -0.95 -4.03
C VAL A 79 17.41 -0.57 -2.61
N VAL A 80 18.38 -0.48 -1.71
CA VAL A 80 18.13 -0.11 -0.30
C VAL A 80 17.63 1.32 -0.21
N VAL A 81 18.31 2.26 -0.87
CA VAL A 81 17.97 3.69 -0.86
C VAL A 81 16.58 3.92 -1.45
N VAL A 82 16.29 3.34 -2.62
CA VAL A 82 14.97 3.50 -3.25
C VAL A 82 13.86 2.91 -2.38
N ASN A 83 14.09 1.79 -1.70
CA ASN A 83 13.09 1.21 -0.80
C ASN A 83 12.92 2.02 0.49
N ALA A 84 14.01 2.46 1.11
CA ALA A 84 13.96 3.30 2.31
C ALA A 84 13.21 4.62 2.04
N LEU A 85 13.48 5.25 0.90
CA LEU A 85 12.81 6.47 0.50
C LEU A 85 11.37 6.26 0.06
N SER A 86 10.97 5.08 -0.40
CA SER A 86 9.60 4.86 -0.90
C SER A 86 8.67 4.17 0.07
N SER A 87 9.19 3.48 1.08
CA SER A 87 8.39 2.74 2.06
C SER A 87 7.35 3.56 2.84
N PRO A 88 7.61 4.83 3.23
CA PRO A 88 6.64 5.58 4.03
C PRO A 88 5.55 6.27 3.18
N TYR A 89 5.63 6.22 1.84
CA TYR A 89 4.73 6.98 0.98
C TYR A 89 3.52 6.18 0.51
N VAL A 90 2.34 6.76 0.69
CA VAL A 90 1.10 6.25 0.11
C VAL A 90 1.09 6.51 -1.39
N ASN A 91 0.85 5.45 -2.16
CA ASN A 91 0.79 5.47 -3.61
C ASN A 91 -0.56 6.01 -4.10
N ARG A 92 -1.63 5.43 -3.58
CA ARG A 92 -3.02 5.77 -3.89
C ARG A 92 -3.87 5.61 -2.65
N LEU A 93 -4.87 6.46 -2.52
CA LEU A 93 -5.87 6.39 -1.47
C LEU A 93 -7.23 6.13 -2.11
N TYR A 94 -7.89 5.09 -1.64
CA TYR A 94 -9.28 4.82 -2.02
C TYR A 94 -10.17 4.93 -0.80
N ILE A 95 -11.38 5.45 -1.00
CA ILE A 95 -12.45 5.38 -0.03
C ILE A 95 -13.46 4.36 -0.54
N GLU A 96 -13.89 3.48 0.36
CA GLU A 96 -14.98 2.55 0.09
C GLU A 96 -16.31 3.31 0.17
N ILE A 97 -17.01 3.40 -0.96
CA ILE A 97 -18.27 4.14 -1.08
C ILE A 97 -19.39 3.15 -1.44
N PRO A 98 -20.55 3.21 -0.78
CA PRO A 98 -21.68 2.39 -1.16
C PRO A 98 -22.14 2.76 -2.58
N ARG A 99 -22.37 1.79 -3.47
CA ARG A 99 -22.77 2.00 -4.88
C ARG A 99 -23.95 2.94 -5.14
N HIS A 100 -24.81 3.13 -4.15
CA HIS A 100 -25.96 4.04 -4.22
C HIS A 100 -25.58 5.52 -4.03
N VAL A 101 -24.33 5.80 -3.63
CA VAL A 101 -23.78 7.12 -3.45
C VAL A 101 -22.63 7.29 -4.44
N ARG A 102 -22.84 8.08 -5.51
CA ARG A 102 -21.70 8.62 -6.27
C ARG A 102 -21.21 9.86 -5.54
N PHE A 103 -19.97 9.86 -5.07
CA PHE A 103 -19.35 11.02 -4.44
C PHE A 103 -19.43 12.23 -5.39
N LYS A 104 -20.16 13.26 -4.98
CA LYS A 104 -20.21 14.54 -5.68
C LYS A 104 -19.46 15.55 -4.82
N ALA A 105 -18.21 15.85 -5.19
CA ALA A 105 -17.32 16.79 -4.50
C ALA A 105 -17.89 18.22 -4.29
N LYS A 106 -19.05 18.54 -4.88
CA LYS A 106 -19.72 19.84 -4.79
C LYS A 106 -20.89 19.90 -3.78
N GLN A 107 -21.22 18.81 -3.08
CA GLN A 107 -22.28 18.86 -2.07
C GLN A 107 -21.74 19.40 -0.74
N ASN A 108 -22.16 20.61 -0.40
CA ASN A 108 -21.97 21.22 0.91
C ASN A 108 -23.34 21.36 1.59
N PRO A 109 -23.49 20.99 2.88
CA PRO A 109 -22.48 20.37 3.76
C PRO A 109 -22.25 18.88 3.45
N PHE A 110 -21.01 18.42 3.64
CA PHE A 110 -20.64 17.01 3.53
C PHE A 110 -21.16 16.23 4.75
N ASP A 111 -22.07 15.28 4.53
CA ASP A 111 -22.58 14.40 5.57
C ASP A 111 -21.84 13.04 5.54
N PRO A 112 -21.02 12.73 6.55
CA PRO A 112 -20.23 11.49 6.60
C PRO A 112 -21.09 10.22 6.74
N THR A 113 -22.35 10.33 7.18
CA THR A 113 -23.28 9.18 7.25
C THR A 113 -23.65 8.63 5.87
N ILE A 114 -23.45 9.44 4.82
CA ILE A 114 -23.64 9.05 3.43
C ILE A 114 -22.59 7.99 3.01
N LEU A 115 -21.37 8.05 3.57
CA LEU A 115 -20.31 7.10 3.22
C LEU A 115 -20.45 5.75 3.93
N THR A 116 -20.95 5.74 5.16
CA THR A 116 -21.17 4.50 5.92
C THR A 116 -22.24 4.75 6.96
N LYS A 117 -23.18 3.80 7.15
CA LYS A 117 -24.27 3.93 8.14
C LYS A 117 -23.77 4.22 9.56
N ASP A 118 -22.56 3.76 9.87
CA ASP A 118 -21.92 3.92 11.18
C ASP A 118 -21.05 5.19 11.28
N GLY A 119 -21.02 6.02 10.22
CA GLY A 119 -20.18 7.23 10.16
C GLY A 119 -18.67 6.95 10.14
N ASN A 120 -18.26 5.70 9.90
CA ASN A 120 -16.86 5.26 9.94
C ASN A 120 -16.41 4.62 8.61
N PRO A 121 -16.00 5.43 7.62
CA PRO A 121 -15.62 4.92 6.31
C PRO A 121 -14.32 4.11 6.35
N ILE A 122 -14.26 3.07 5.51
CA ILE A 122 -13.05 2.26 5.31
C ILE A 122 -12.18 2.93 4.25
N ILE A 123 -10.92 3.17 4.60
CA ILE A 123 -9.91 3.73 3.73
C ILE A 123 -8.95 2.63 3.32
N THR A 124 -8.67 2.57 2.01
CA THR A 124 -7.67 1.64 1.46
C THR A 124 -6.44 2.44 1.01
N PHE A 125 -5.31 2.21 1.65
CA PHE A 125 -4.01 2.71 1.24
C PHE A 125 -3.34 1.72 0.32
N GLU A 126 -2.93 2.16 -0.85
CA GLU A 126 -2.04 1.41 -1.72
C GLU A 126 -0.60 1.86 -1.46
N THR A 127 0.29 0.93 -1.17
CA THR A 127 1.74 1.17 -1.04
C THR A 127 2.49 0.21 -1.96
N PHE A 128 3.78 0.44 -2.22
CA PHE A 128 4.58 -0.50 -3.00
C PHE A 128 5.50 -1.32 -2.11
N ASN A 129 5.42 -2.65 -2.20
CA ASN A 129 6.40 -3.52 -1.55
C ASN A 129 7.81 -3.36 -2.17
N TRP A 130 8.78 -4.04 -1.58
CA TRP A 130 10.18 -4.02 -2.01
C TRP A 130 10.42 -4.42 -3.48
N ARG A 131 9.51 -5.20 -4.07
CA ARG A 131 9.54 -5.63 -5.48
C ARG A 131 8.75 -4.70 -6.42
N GLY A 132 8.18 -3.62 -5.89
CA GLY A 132 7.32 -2.72 -6.66
C GLY A 132 5.96 -3.31 -7.05
N LYS A 133 5.47 -4.31 -6.31
CA LYS A 133 4.07 -4.73 -6.39
C LYS A 133 3.21 -3.86 -5.44
N PRO A 134 2.03 -3.41 -5.88
CA PRO A 134 1.11 -2.70 -5.00
C PRO A 134 0.61 -3.63 -3.89
N VAL A 135 0.53 -3.10 -2.68
CA VAL A 135 0.02 -3.74 -1.48
C VAL A 135 -1.05 -2.82 -0.90
N GLU A 136 -2.25 -3.36 -0.75
CA GLU A 136 -3.38 -2.63 -0.20
C GLU A 136 -3.46 -2.86 1.32
N THR A 137 -3.67 -1.79 2.07
CA THR A 137 -3.92 -1.82 3.51
C THR A 137 -5.25 -1.13 3.76
N LYS A 138 -6.21 -1.87 4.32
CA LYS A 138 -7.52 -1.33 4.69
C LYS A 138 -7.54 -0.95 6.15
N VAL A 139 -8.01 0.26 6.45
CA VAL A 139 -8.10 0.79 7.81
C VAL A 139 -9.39 1.60 7.93
N PRO A 140 -10.20 1.40 8.98
CA PRO A 140 -11.32 2.29 9.25
C PRO A 140 -10.80 3.67 9.68
N LEU A 141 -11.50 4.74 9.28
CA LEU A 141 -11.03 6.11 9.50
C LEU A 141 -10.90 6.46 11.00
N ASN A 142 -11.76 5.91 11.87
CA ASN A 142 -11.69 6.13 13.32
C ASN A 142 -10.42 5.57 13.99
N GLU A 143 -9.71 4.65 13.35
CA GLU A 143 -8.45 4.10 13.85
C GLU A 143 -7.24 4.96 13.44
N LEU A 144 -7.43 5.99 12.62
CA LEU A 144 -6.36 6.83 12.11
C LEU A 144 -6.34 8.17 12.86
N GLN A 145 -5.18 8.52 13.39
CA GLN A 145 -4.94 9.82 13.99
C GLN A 145 -3.86 10.56 13.19
N GLU A 146 -4.06 11.85 12.97
CA GLU A 146 -3.03 12.71 12.41
C GLU A 146 -1.90 12.91 13.46
N SER A 147 -0.70 12.44 13.12
CA SER A 147 0.53 12.64 13.88
C SER A 147 1.45 13.58 13.10
N THR A 148 0.97 14.79 12.82
CA THR A 148 1.76 15.79 12.10
C THR A 148 2.80 16.40 13.04
N ARG A 149 3.91 15.68 13.25
CA ARG A 149 5.09 16.19 13.98
C ARG A 149 6.05 16.98 13.09
N LYS A 150 5.90 16.93 11.76
CA LYS A 150 6.79 17.61 10.79
C LYS A 150 5.97 18.47 9.84
N LEU A 151 6.33 19.75 9.72
CA LEU A 151 5.63 20.82 8.97
C LEU A 151 5.41 20.58 7.46
N LYS A 152 5.90 19.48 6.87
CA LYS A 152 5.89 19.26 5.41
C LYS A 152 5.09 18.05 4.94
N TYR A 153 4.65 17.18 5.85
CA TYR A 153 3.96 15.94 5.49
C TYR A 153 2.85 15.63 6.49
N VAL A 154 1.69 15.24 5.99
CA VAL A 154 0.61 14.69 6.82
C VAL A 154 0.95 13.22 7.07
N THR A 155 1.22 12.89 8.33
CA THR A 155 1.49 11.52 8.75
C THR A 155 0.27 11.01 9.51
N TRP A 156 -0.24 9.86 9.10
CA TRP A 156 -1.32 9.18 9.80
C TRP A 156 -0.74 8.01 10.59
N GLU A 157 -1.04 7.96 11.88
CA GLU A 157 -0.67 6.86 12.75
C GLU A 157 -1.94 6.10 13.16
N ARG A 158 -1.87 4.76 13.13
CA ARG A 158 -2.94 3.96 13.68
C ARG A 158 -2.95 4.13 15.20
N ILE A 159 -4.09 4.49 15.76
CA ILE A 159 -4.32 4.52 17.20
C ILE A 159 -4.13 3.09 17.70
N ARG A 160 -2.97 2.79 18.28
CA ARG A 160 -2.79 1.56 19.05
C ARG A 160 -3.63 1.75 20.31
N SER A 161 -4.76 1.05 20.39
CA SER A 161 -5.46 0.89 21.66
C SER A 161 -4.43 0.45 22.69
N LYS A 162 -4.31 1.22 23.78
CA LYS A 162 -3.29 1.11 24.82
C LYS A 162 -3.41 -0.16 25.68
N ASN A 163 -3.99 -1.23 25.12
CA ASN A 163 -4.45 -2.41 25.83
C ASN A 163 -3.91 -3.73 25.26
N SER A 164 -2.71 -3.71 24.69
CA SER A 164 -1.93 -4.92 24.46
C SER A 164 -0.47 -4.65 24.81
N ASP A 165 -0.21 -4.70 26.11
CA ASP A 165 1.12 -5.00 26.62
C ASP A 165 1.56 -6.38 26.11
N ASN A 166 2.83 -6.47 25.76
CA ASN A 166 3.61 -7.70 25.53
C ASN A 166 3.20 -8.59 24.33
N SER A 167 3.64 -8.22 23.14
CA SER A 167 4.42 -9.15 22.30
C SER A 167 5.17 -8.44 21.16
N GLY A 168 6.46 -8.24 21.39
CA GLY A 168 7.53 -8.56 20.46
C GLY A 168 7.47 -8.07 19.01
N ARG A 169 8.41 -7.17 18.71
CA ARG A 169 9.11 -7.00 17.41
C ARG A 169 8.32 -6.31 16.30
N GLY A 170 8.22 -4.99 16.42
CA GLY A 170 8.11 -4.11 15.27
C GLY A 170 9.50 -3.78 14.71
N PHE A 171 9.79 -4.22 13.50
CA PHE A 171 10.69 -3.53 12.59
C PHE A 171 9.81 -2.94 11.48
N PHE A 172 9.73 -1.61 11.42
CA PHE A 172 9.39 -0.86 10.23
C PHE A 172 10.69 -0.22 9.71
#